data_AF-A0A178ZEW5-F1
#
_entry.id   AF-A0A178ZEW5-F1
#
_cell.length_a   1.000
_cell.length_b   1.000
_cell.length_c   1.000
_cell.angle_alpha   90.00
_cell.angle_beta   90.00
_cell.angle_gamma   90.00
#
_symmetry.space_group_name_H-M   'P 1'
#
loop_
_entity.id
_entity.type
_entity.pdbx_description
1 polymer ?
#
loop_
_entity_poly.entity_id
_entity_poly.type
_entity_poly.pdbx_seq_one_letter_code
_entity_poly.pdbx_strand_id
1 'polypeptide(L)'
;MPPLGAPRDQVVENTPTTAARLSAQWRSPRDIIAVLLLLGPEIVQTAIAQLAGRAWTPVPFSFGWVTYSCSMLLSTIEGETGGQLMPNHREPILVVNAQNGHSRTTNSWVLCKLFDFLNDEIDKEMAIEGSHPPEPPKGEAAVDRTNNGPHTSERTKDNVATGKQKEKPHTAERLNVDKPDEDEATAESHASRRLANGRVANDETTDEQNTFRPPEPEIEPAEHPKRPWEALRVVVYRVDKGRKSEQGIPSLDWVWFCGGAVIIIQLAVSILPWAMDGDWAPFLVTSTGNCLAVCGASLPQWRKEKWANYSRTKGSSTVTLTRGNGTRTAVVIVAARDAGLDLEILARNSRVAVPSLATRCATAILALCWILLAITVADLFGIGLLGSVYTLVAAGASRSPACLGLHFEKKKEEEEFCGPKVPDVLQKVQRKKAEYGSCVGTSLIKVFFPGGLRATGDDLKFWRNELSGISSGNHHGEFVHVSETKPNNDGAKSPPSEERGKRADALD
;
A
#
# COMPACT_ATOMS: atom_id res chain seq x y z
N MET A 1 28.40 38.02 -65.27
CA MET A 1 28.98 37.42 -64.04
C MET A 1 28.73 38.38 -62.89
N PRO A 2 28.11 37.96 -61.77
CA PRO A 2 28.24 38.66 -60.50
C PRO A 2 29.60 38.30 -59.84
N PRO A 3 30.20 39.19 -59.04
CA PRO A 3 31.41 38.86 -58.28
C PRO A 3 31.09 37.99 -57.05
N LEU A 4 32.03 37.13 -56.65
CA LEU A 4 32.05 36.54 -55.31
C LEU A 4 32.59 37.57 -54.30
N GLY A 5 32.16 37.51 -53.05
CA GLY A 5 32.87 38.17 -51.94
C GLY A 5 32.00 38.92 -50.93
N ALA A 6 31.24 38.19 -50.12
CA ALA A 6 30.83 38.64 -48.79
C ALA A 6 30.97 37.45 -47.82
N PRO A 7 31.51 37.62 -46.60
CA PRO A 7 31.60 36.51 -45.66
C PRO A 7 30.22 35.97 -45.29
N ARG A 8 30.13 34.65 -45.06
CA ARG A 8 29.11 34.14 -44.13
C ARG A 8 29.57 34.55 -42.73
N ASP A 9 29.13 35.71 -42.26
CA ASP A 9 29.21 36.04 -40.85
C ASP A 9 28.59 34.89 -40.07
N GLN A 10 29.33 34.38 -39.09
CA GLN A 10 28.87 33.26 -38.30
C GLN A 10 27.71 33.74 -37.43
N VAL A 11 26.48 33.37 -37.82
CA VAL A 11 25.36 33.28 -36.88
C VAL A 11 25.67 32.11 -35.95
N VAL A 12 26.61 32.33 -35.04
CA VAL A 12 26.69 31.60 -33.79
C VAL A 12 25.41 31.99 -33.06
N GLU A 13 24.40 31.14 -33.16
CA GLU A 13 23.30 31.17 -32.22
C GLU A 13 23.94 31.05 -30.83
N ASN A 14 23.96 32.16 -30.09
CA ASN A 14 24.41 32.19 -28.71
C ASN A 14 23.32 31.53 -27.85
N THR A 15 23.14 30.22 -28.04
CA THR A 15 22.18 29.39 -27.34
C THR A 15 22.47 29.55 -25.84
N PRO A 16 21.60 30.22 -25.07
CA PRO A 16 21.93 30.56 -23.70
C PRO A 16 22.17 29.25 -22.94
N THR A 17 23.35 29.15 -22.32
CA THR A 17 23.80 27.92 -21.64
C THR A 17 22.76 27.47 -20.63
N THR A 18 22.73 26.18 -20.28
CA THR A 18 21.76 25.65 -19.30
C THR A 18 21.81 26.44 -17.99
N ALA A 19 23.00 26.89 -17.55
CA ALA A 19 23.16 27.78 -16.41
C ALA A 19 22.53 29.17 -16.62
N ALA A 20 22.68 29.79 -17.80
CA ALA A 20 22.04 31.06 -18.14
C ALA A 20 20.51 30.95 -18.24
N ARG A 21 20.00 29.86 -18.84
CA ARG A 21 18.55 29.55 -18.90
C ARG A 21 17.96 29.36 -17.51
N LEU A 22 18.61 28.55 -16.66
CA LEU A 22 18.23 28.41 -15.26
C LEU A 22 18.27 29.77 -14.55
N SER A 23 19.37 30.52 -14.64
CA SER A 23 19.50 31.84 -13.99
C SER A 23 18.41 32.84 -14.43
N ALA A 24 17.98 32.79 -15.69
CA ALA A 24 16.84 33.57 -16.18
C ALA A 24 15.51 33.12 -15.55
N GLN A 25 15.27 31.82 -15.39
CA GLN A 25 14.09 31.29 -14.69
C GLN A 25 14.09 31.65 -13.20
N TRP A 26 15.24 31.62 -12.52
CA TRP A 26 15.39 32.11 -11.13
C TRP A 26 15.13 33.62 -11.00
N ARG A 27 15.27 34.41 -12.08
CA ARG A 27 14.97 35.86 -12.13
C ARG A 27 13.55 36.18 -12.59
N SER A 28 12.82 35.22 -13.18
CA SER A 28 11.43 35.36 -13.63
C SER A 28 10.65 34.09 -13.27
N PRO A 29 10.36 33.85 -11.97
CA PRO A 29 9.94 32.55 -11.47
C PRO A 29 8.50 32.12 -11.83
N ARG A 30 7.81 32.82 -12.74
CA ARG A 30 6.40 32.57 -13.12
C ARG A 30 6.13 31.10 -13.45
N ASP A 31 6.97 30.49 -14.28
CA ASP A 31 6.78 29.11 -14.73
C ASP A 31 7.04 28.09 -13.60
N ILE A 32 8.03 28.36 -12.75
CA ILE A 32 8.38 27.49 -11.60
C ILE A 32 7.29 27.58 -10.52
N ILE A 33 6.77 28.78 -10.25
CA ILE A 33 5.66 29.00 -9.31
C ILE A 33 4.42 28.23 -9.78
N ALA A 34 4.11 28.23 -11.08
CA ALA A 34 3.00 27.44 -11.63
C ALA A 34 3.18 25.93 -11.40
N VAL A 35 4.38 25.38 -11.61
CA VAL A 35 4.68 23.96 -11.33
C VAL A 35 4.58 23.63 -9.84
N LEU A 36 5.09 24.50 -8.96
CA LEU A 36 5.02 24.32 -7.50
C LEU A 36 3.60 24.47 -6.94
N LEU A 37 2.75 25.30 -7.57
CA LEU A 37 1.30 25.38 -7.28
C LEU A 37 0.56 24.13 -7.75
N LEU A 38 0.91 23.57 -8.90
CA LEU A 38 0.21 22.42 -9.50
C LEU A 38 0.54 21.09 -8.80
N LEU A 39 1.80 20.85 -8.46
CA LEU A 39 2.23 19.64 -7.73
C LEU A 39 2.04 19.75 -6.21
N GLY A 40 1.87 20.97 -5.69
CA GLY A 40 1.80 21.23 -4.26
C GLY A 40 0.63 20.65 -3.45
N PRO A 41 -0.62 20.50 -3.94
CA PRO A 41 -1.76 20.26 -3.06
C PRO A 41 -1.75 18.88 -2.40
N GLU A 42 -1.43 17.81 -3.14
CA GLU A 42 -1.31 16.44 -2.61
C GLU A 42 -0.21 16.33 -1.54
N ILE A 43 0.89 17.09 -1.73
CA ILE A 43 2.04 17.13 -0.82
C ILE A 43 1.65 17.85 0.47
N VAL A 44 0.96 19.00 0.36
CA VAL A 44 0.39 19.73 1.52
C VAL A 44 -0.63 18.85 2.26
N GLN A 45 -1.57 18.21 1.54
CA GLN A 45 -2.55 17.30 2.13
C GLN A 45 -1.89 16.17 2.91
N THR A 46 -0.84 15.55 2.36
CA THR A 46 -0.11 14.45 2.99
C THR A 46 0.72 14.92 4.20
N ALA A 47 1.37 16.08 4.13
CA ALA A 47 2.10 16.67 5.25
C ALA A 47 1.15 17.04 6.42
N ILE A 48 -0.03 17.55 6.13
CA ILE A 48 -1.06 17.78 7.17
C ILE A 48 -1.57 16.44 7.70
N ALA A 49 -1.87 15.45 6.84
CA ALA A 49 -2.32 14.12 7.26
C ALA A 49 -1.35 13.45 8.27
N GLN A 50 -0.04 13.62 8.05
CA GLN A 50 1.01 13.21 8.99
C GLN A 50 0.89 13.93 10.34
N LEU A 51 0.94 15.25 10.34
CA LEU A 51 1.11 16.07 11.55
C LEU A 51 -0.18 16.35 12.33
N ALA A 52 -1.34 16.31 11.67
CA ALA A 52 -2.61 16.75 12.24
C ALA A 52 -3.09 15.89 13.39
N GLY A 53 -3.80 16.54 14.33
CA GLY A 53 -4.58 15.88 15.37
C GLY A 53 -4.42 16.45 16.78
N ARG A 54 -3.35 17.20 17.03
CA ARG A 54 -3.28 18.12 18.17
C ARG A 54 -4.00 19.43 17.82
N ALA A 55 -4.15 20.35 18.78
CA ALA A 55 -4.79 21.65 18.54
C ALA A 55 -3.93 22.62 17.70
N TRP A 56 -2.65 22.29 17.47
CA TRP A 56 -1.71 23.05 16.65
C TRP A 56 -0.93 22.08 15.76
N THR A 57 -1.01 22.30 14.46
CA THR A 57 -0.36 21.50 13.42
C THR A 57 0.66 22.37 12.68
N PRO A 58 1.98 22.21 12.91
CA PRO A 58 3.01 23.06 12.30
C PRO A 58 3.33 22.62 10.87
N VAL A 59 2.48 23.03 9.94
CA VAL A 59 2.80 23.06 8.50
C VAL A 59 3.01 24.52 8.10
N PRO A 60 4.21 24.91 7.64
CA PRO A 60 4.55 26.28 7.26
C PRO A 60 3.83 26.71 5.97
N PHE A 61 3.88 28.01 5.69
CA PHE A 61 3.54 28.55 4.39
C PHE A 61 4.43 27.94 3.30
N SER A 62 3.82 27.50 2.20
CA SER A 62 4.45 26.91 1.02
C SER A 62 3.54 27.12 -0.20
N PHE A 63 4.07 26.99 -1.42
CA PHE A 63 3.30 27.32 -2.63
C PHE A 63 2.01 26.49 -2.79
N GLY A 64 2.04 25.20 -2.40
CA GLY A 64 0.90 24.30 -2.57
C GLY A 64 -0.38 24.69 -1.83
N TRP A 65 -0.28 25.59 -0.84
CA TRP A 65 -1.42 25.98 0.00
C TRP A 65 -2.56 26.67 -0.74
N VAL A 66 -2.27 27.47 -1.76
CA VAL A 66 -3.32 28.19 -2.51
C VAL A 66 -4.23 27.19 -3.21
N THR A 67 -3.65 26.31 -4.04
CA THR A 67 -4.34 25.20 -4.71
C THR A 67 -5.02 24.29 -3.69
N TYR A 68 -4.33 23.93 -2.60
CA TYR A 68 -4.88 23.04 -1.58
C TYR A 68 -6.08 23.65 -0.84
N SER A 69 -6.12 24.97 -0.64
CA SER A 69 -7.25 25.62 0.02
C SER A 69 -8.55 25.52 -0.79
N CYS A 70 -8.45 25.57 -2.12
CA CYS A 70 -9.56 25.31 -3.03
C CYS A 70 -10.02 23.84 -2.93
N SER A 71 -9.07 22.88 -2.89
CA SER A 71 -9.39 21.46 -2.66
C SER A 71 -10.08 21.24 -1.30
N MET A 72 -9.60 21.84 -0.21
CA MET A 72 -10.26 21.78 1.10
C MET A 72 -11.69 22.30 1.05
N LEU A 73 -11.92 23.43 0.38
CA LEU A 73 -13.26 23.99 0.21
C LEU A 73 -14.18 23.01 -0.53
N LEU A 74 -13.77 22.53 -1.70
CA LEU A 74 -14.52 21.53 -2.48
C LEU A 74 -14.84 20.28 -1.66
N SER A 75 -13.84 19.66 -1.02
CA SER A 75 -14.05 18.47 -0.18
C SER A 75 -14.97 18.72 1.02
N THR A 76 -15.03 19.94 1.57
CA THR A 76 -16.00 20.28 2.64
C THR A 76 -17.42 20.53 2.16
N ILE A 77 -17.59 20.97 0.90
CA ILE A 77 -18.90 21.09 0.23
C ILE A 77 -19.41 19.70 -0.15
N GLU A 78 -18.55 18.87 -0.77
CA GLU A 78 -18.82 17.48 -1.15
C GLU A 78 -18.92 16.50 0.04
N GLY A 79 -18.76 16.96 1.28
CA GLY A 79 -18.63 16.10 2.47
C GLY A 79 -19.86 15.26 2.84
N GLU A 80 -20.95 15.36 2.09
CA GLU A 80 -22.12 14.46 2.18
C GLU A 80 -22.10 13.40 1.06
N THR A 81 -21.62 13.76 -0.14
CA THR A 81 -21.54 12.86 -1.31
C THR A 81 -20.27 12.00 -1.32
N GLY A 82 -19.13 12.52 -0.84
CA GLY A 82 -17.89 11.74 -0.71
C GLY A 82 -16.62 12.48 -0.23
N GLY A 83 -16.61 13.82 -0.18
CA GLY A 83 -15.42 14.61 0.13
C GLY A 83 -14.85 14.40 1.55
N GLN A 84 -13.53 14.40 1.67
CA GLN A 84 -12.77 14.30 2.93
C GLN A 84 -11.53 15.20 2.86
N LEU A 85 -11.09 15.78 3.97
CA LEU A 85 -9.82 16.50 4.05
C LEU A 85 -8.64 15.54 4.15
N MET A 86 -8.83 14.44 4.88
CA MET A 86 -7.86 13.36 5.03
C MET A 86 -7.70 12.62 3.69
N PRO A 87 -6.47 12.43 3.18
CA PRO A 87 -6.24 11.66 1.96
C PRO A 87 -6.51 10.17 2.22
N ASN A 88 -6.78 9.42 1.15
CA ASN A 88 -6.81 7.96 1.21
C ASN A 88 -5.40 7.39 0.99
N HIS A 89 -5.15 6.17 1.46
CA HIS A 89 -3.95 5.44 1.06
C HIS A 89 -4.09 4.86 -0.34
N ARG A 90 -2.95 4.74 -1.06
CA ARG A 90 -2.90 4.18 -2.42
C ARG A 90 -3.04 2.66 -2.41
N GLU A 91 -2.32 2.01 -1.52
CA GLU A 91 -2.41 0.56 -1.30
C GLU A 91 -3.38 0.27 -0.15
N PRO A 92 -4.47 -0.48 -0.38
CA PRO A 92 -5.37 -0.90 0.67
C PRO A 92 -4.85 -2.13 1.41
N ILE A 93 -5.25 -2.27 2.67
CA ILE A 93 -4.97 -3.45 3.50
C ILE A 93 -6.28 -4.15 3.92
N LEU A 94 -6.19 -5.43 4.29
CA LEU A 94 -7.27 -6.16 4.94
C LEU A 94 -7.17 -5.97 6.46
N VAL A 95 -8.28 -5.58 7.07
CA VAL A 95 -8.47 -5.59 8.53
C VAL A 95 -9.43 -6.73 8.87
N VAL A 96 -8.97 -7.69 9.66
CA VAL A 96 -9.67 -8.94 9.96
C VAL A 96 -10.01 -8.99 11.44
N ASN A 97 -11.29 -9.00 11.80
CA ASN A 97 -11.71 -9.19 13.19
C ASN A 97 -11.41 -10.64 13.62
N ALA A 98 -10.64 -10.79 14.70
CA ALA A 98 -10.12 -12.07 15.16
C ALA A 98 -11.13 -12.94 15.94
N GLN A 99 -12.33 -12.43 16.23
CA GLN A 99 -13.40 -13.19 16.89
C GLN A 99 -14.33 -13.83 15.86
N ASN A 100 -14.75 -13.08 14.83
CA ASN A 100 -15.76 -13.51 13.85
C ASN A 100 -15.19 -13.83 12.45
N GLY A 101 -13.93 -13.48 12.15
CA GLY A 101 -13.32 -13.69 10.83
C GLY A 101 -13.86 -12.77 9.72
N HIS A 102 -14.54 -11.68 10.07
CA HIS A 102 -14.96 -10.66 9.11
C HIS A 102 -13.73 -9.84 8.69
N SER A 103 -13.35 -9.95 7.42
CA SER A 103 -12.36 -9.07 6.78
C SER A 103 -13.02 -7.83 6.18
N ARG A 104 -12.32 -6.70 6.16
CA ARG A 104 -12.66 -5.52 5.34
C ARG A 104 -11.41 -4.96 4.70
N THR A 105 -11.48 -4.72 3.40
CA THR A 105 -10.50 -3.91 2.68
C THR A 105 -10.63 -2.45 3.13
N THR A 106 -9.53 -1.83 3.52
CA THR A 106 -9.49 -0.41 3.91
C THR A 106 -8.39 0.33 3.18
N ASN A 107 -8.70 1.56 2.78
CA ASN A 107 -7.75 2.58 2.33
C ASN A 107 -7.60 3.72 3.35
N SER A 108 -8.00 3.50 4.62
CA SER A 108 -7.80 4.45 5.71
C SER A 108 -6.32 4.76 5.89
N TRP A 109 -5.92 6.02 5.67
CA TRP A 109 -4.53 6.45 5.63
C TRP A 109 -3.75 6.09 6.91
N VAL A 110 -4.37 6.22 8.09
CA VAL A 110 -3.70 5.91 9.36
C VAL A 110 -3.44 4.41 9.52
N LEU A 111 -4.41 3.56 9.17
CA LEU A 111 -4.25 2.10 9.27
C LEU A 111 -3.23 1.58 8.25
N CYS A 112 -3.23 2.15 7.05
CA CYS A 112 -2.27 1.76 6.02
C CYS A 112 -0.86 2.26 6.36
N LYS A 113 -0.69 3.49 6.89
CA LYS A 113 0.63 3.96 7.37
C LYS A 113 1.13 3.29 8.64
N LEU A 114 0.23 2.82 9.50
CA LEU A 114 0.57 1.88 10.56
C LEU A 114 1.09 0.55 9.97
N PHE A 115 0.39 -0.02 8.99
CA PHE A 115 0.80 -1.29 8.39
C PHE A 115 2.10 -1.17 7.61
N ASP A 116 2.29 -0.12 6.80
CA ASP A 116 3.55 0.16 6.10
C ASP A 116 4.71 0.22 7.09
N PHE A 117 4.65 1.06 8.14
CA PHE A 117 5.74 1.19 9.13
C PHE A 117 6.09 -0.14 9.80
N LEU A 118 5.08 -0.94 10.16
CA LEU A 118 5.29 -2.24 10.83
C LEU A 118 5.76 -3.31 9.85
N ASN A 119 5.34 -3.27 8.59
CA ASN A 119 5.78 -4.17 7.54
C ASN A 119 7.22 -3.86 7.11
N ASP A 120 7.58 -2.58 6.95
CA ASP A 120 8.94 -2.12 6.64
C ASP A 120 9.96 -2.60 7.68
N GLU A 121 9.58 -2.61 8.97
CA GLU A 121 10.46 -3.11 10.04
C GLU A 121 10.64 -4.64 9.98
N ILE A 122 9.57 -5.38 9.68
CA ILE A 122 9.65 -6.84 9.49
C ILE A 122 10.43 -7.18 8.21
N ASP A 123 10.26 -6.43 7.13
CA ASP A 123 10.98 -6.63 5.86
C ASP A 123 12.50 -6.42 6.02
N LYS A 124 12.93 -5.47 6.86
CA LYS A 124 14.35 -5.33 7.26
C LYS A 124 14.87 -6.57 7.99
N GLU A 125 14.08 -7.13 8.91
CA GLU A 125 14.46 -8.37 9.60
C GLU A 125 14.50 -9.58 8.64
N MET A 126 13.59 -9.64 7.66
CA MET A 126 13.55 -10.70 6.64
C MET A 126 14.64 -10.56 5.57
N ALA A 127 15.27 -9.39 5.42
CA ALA A 127 16.37 -9.16 4.47
C ALA A 127 17.66 -9.94 4.80
N ILE A 128 17.75 -10.51 6.02
CA ILE A 128 18.88 -11.32 6.50
C ILE A 128 18.54 -12.83 6.51
N GLU A 129 17.45 -13.24 5.83
CA GLU A 129 17.07 -14.64 5.70
C GLU A 129 17.85 -15.38 4.61
N GLY A 130 17.99 -16.69 4.78
CA GLY A 130 18.46 -17.59 3.74
C GLY A 130 17.47 -17.69 2.56
N SER A 131 17.94 -18.21 1.43
CA SER A 131 17.10 -18.48 0.28
C SER A 131 15.97 -19.46 0.59
N HIS A 132 14.84 -19.32 -0.11
CA HIS A 132 13.71 -20.24 -0.02
C HIS A 132 14.21 -21.69 -0.25
N PRO A 133 13.97 -22.64 0.67
CA PRO A 133 14.44 -24.01 0.52
C PRO A 133 13.81 -24.66 -0.73
N PRO A 134 14.53 -25.48 -1.51
CA PRO A 134 13.95 -26.12 -2.69
C PRO A 134 12.70 -26.93 -2.30
N GLU A 135 11.70 -26.99 -3.19
CA GLU A 135 10.55 -27.87 -2.97
C GLU A 135 11.06 -29.30 -2.71
N PRO A 136 10.57 -30.01 -1.68
CA PRO A 136 10.89 -31.42 -1.52
C PRO A 136 10.44 -32.17 -2.78
N PRO A 137 11.25 -33.10 -3.31
CA PRO A 137 10.93 -33.78 -4.57
C PRO A 137 9.54 -34.39 -4.49
N LYS A 138 8.65 -33.96 -5.39
CA LYS A 138 7.27 -34.46 -5.51
C LYS A 138 7.36 -35.95 -5.79
N GLY A 139 7.14 -36.76 -4.74
CA GLY A 139 7.64 -38.13 -4.68
C GLY A 139 7.27 -38.95 -5.90
N GLU A 140 8.29 -39.48 -6.58
CA GLU A 140 8.07 -40.51 -7.58
C GLU A 140 7.32 -41.67 -6.90
N ALA A 141 6.20 -42.06 -7.50
CA ALA A 141 5.51 -43.26 -7.06
C ALA A 141 6.48 -44.43 -7.23
N ALA A 142 6.68 -45.21 -6.16
CA ALA A 142 7.65 -46.31 -6.13
C ALA A 142 7.21 -47.47 -7.04
N VAL A 143 7.45 -47.30 -8.35
CA VAL A 143 7.29 -48.33 -9.38
C VAL A 143 8.55 -49.19 -9.36
N ASP A 144 8.70 -49.98 -8.29
CA ASP A 144 9.74 -51.00 -8.22
C ASP A 144 9.45 -52.09 -9.27
N ARG A 145 10.16 -51.98 -10.39
CA ARG A 145 10.20 -52.98 -11.47
C ARG A 145 11.53 -53.73 -11.44
N THR A 146 11.79 -54.43 -10.34
CA THR A 146 12.79 -55.49 -10.26
C THR A 146 12.40 -56.68 -11.15
N ASN A 147 12.64 -56.52 -12.45
CA ASN A 147 12.31 -57.50 -13.48
C ASN A 147 13.41 -58.56 -13.61
N ASN A 148 13.17 -59.76 -13.10
CA ASN A 148 13.97 -60.96 -13.37
C ASN A 148 13.05 -62.19 -13.41
N GLY A 149 12.90 -62.79 -14.59
CA GLY A 149 12.23 -64.10 -14.76
C GLY A 149 13.26 -65.23 -14.88
N PRO A 150 12.95 -66.32 -15.61
CA PRO A 150 11.65 -66.74 -16.15
C PRO A 150 11.22 -68.15 -15.68
N HIS A 151 9.97 -68.56 -15.92
CA HIS A 151 9.67 -69.96 -16.29
C HIS A 151 8.26 -70.14 -16.89
N THR A 152 8.22 -70.92 -17.97
CA THR A 152 7.11 -71.77 -18.51
C THR A 152 5.89 -71.98 -17.60
N SER A 153 4.63 -71.95 -18.09
CA SER A 153 4.14 -72.76 -19.22
C SER A 153 2.81 -72.27 -19.87
N GLU A 154 2.34 -73.07 -20.86
CA GLU A 154 1.06 -73.12 -21.62
C GLU A 154 -0.22 -72.65 -20.87
N ARG A 155 -1.36 -72.28 -21.50
CA ARG A 155 -2.09 -73.00 -22.58
C ARG A 155 -3.34 -72.23 -23.08
N THR A 156 -3.78 -72.46 -24.34
CA THR A 156 -5.15 -72.22 -24.93
C THR A 156 -5.69 -70.76 -24.96
N LYS A 157 -6.10 -70.16 -26.11
CA LYS A 157 -7.24 -70.44 -27.04
C LYS A 157 -8.62 -70.04 -26.46
N ASP A 158 -9.58 -69.46 -27.18
CA ASP A 158 -9.71 -69.04 -28.60
C ASP A 158 -10.86 -67.97 -28.75
N ASN A 159 -11.07 -67.46 -29.98
CA ASN A 159 -12.22 -66.68 -30.51
C ASN A 159 -12.24 -65.14 -30.26
N VAL A 160 -12.53 -64.21 -31.20
CA VAL A 160 -13.31 -64.16 -32.48
C VAL A 160 -14.83 -64.01 -32.28
N ALA A 161 -15.58 -63.07 -32.89
CA ALA A 161 -15.30 -61.75 -33.52
C ALA A 161 -16.65 -61.03 -33.82
N THR A 162 -16.64 -59.71 -34.14
CA THR A 162 -17.69 -58.90 -34.87
C THR A 162 -19.14 -58.89 -34.34
N GLY A 163 -19.95 -57.82 -34.35
CA GLY A 163 -19.89 -56.42 -34.82
C GLY A 163 -21.17 -55.70 -34.32
N LYS A 164 -21.63 -54.52 -34.78
CA LYS A 164 -21.23 -53.66 -35.92
C LYS A 164 -21.87 -52.25 -35.77
N GLN A 165 -21.16 -51.20 -36.22
CA GLN A 165 -21.62 -49.89 -36.77
C GLN A 165 -22.91 -49.17 -36.27
N LYS A 166 -22.76 -47.89 -35.83
CA LYS A 166 -23.45 -46.64 -36.29
C LYS A 166 -23.20 -45.51 -35.26
N GLU A 167 -23.15 -44.21 -35.58
CA GLU A 167 -22.94 -43.46 -36.84
C GLU A 167 -22.42 -42.03 -36.51
N LYS A 168 -22.01 -41.24 -37.53
CA LYS A 168 -21.56 -39.83 -37.41
C LYS A 168 -22.78 -38.86 -37.60
N PRO A 169 -22.74 -37.53 -37.31
CA PRO A 169 -21.72 -36.59 -37.83
C PRO A 169 -21.36 -35.35 -36.97
N HIS A 170 -20.65 -34.44 -37.65
CA HIS A 170 -20.15 -33.08 -37.37
C HIS A 170 -21.26 -32.08 -36.88
N THR A 171 -20.99 -30.82 -36.45
CA THR A 171 -20.17 -29.76 -37.08
C THR A 171 -19.85 -28.58 -36.15
N ALA A 172 -18.73 -27.88 -36.39
CA ALA A 172 -18.51 -26.41 -36.34
C ALA A 172 -17.13 -26.01 -35.77
N GLU A 173 -16.50 -24.89 -36.15
CA GLU A 173 -16.34 -24.28 -37.49
C GLU A 173 -15.06 -23.42 -37.48
N ARG A 174 -14.43 -23.17 -38.64
CA ARG A 174 -13.30 -22.24 -38.79
C ARG A 174 -13.65 -21.17 -39.82
N LEU A 175 -13.30 -19.91 -39.55
CA LEU A 175 -13.31 -18.81 -40.52
C LEU A 175 -12.10 -17.90 -40.28
N ASN A 176 -11.33 -17.63 -41.34
CA ASN A 176 -10.08 -16.87 -41.30
C ASN A 176 -9.68 -16.45 -42.74
N VAL A 177 -10.04 -15.22 -43.13
CA VAL A 177 -9.85 -14.53 -44.44
C VAL A 177 -10.03 -13.02 -44.15
N ASP A 178 -9.30 -12.03 -44.68
CA ASP A 178 -7.94 -11.97 -45.26
C ASP A 178 -7.41 -10.51 -45.21
N LYS A 179 -6.20 -10.26 -45.73
CA LYS A 179 -5.49 -8.96 -45.85
C LYS A 179 -6.07 -8.03 -46.97
N PRO A 180 -5.78 -6.71 -46.98
CA PRO A 180 -4.50 -6.11 -47.45
C PRO A 180 -3.80 -5.26 -46.35
N ASP A 181 -2.49 -4.93 -46.33
CA ASP A 181 -1.52 -4.44 -47.34
C ASP A 181 -1.68 -2.94 -47.64
N GLU A 182 -0.68 -2.04 -47.51
CA GLU A 182 0.73 -2.05 -46.98
C GLU A 182 0.94 -0.68 -46.21
N ASP A 183 2.09 -0.09 -45.81
CA ASP A 183 3.54 -0.29 -46.04
C ASP A 183 4.41 0.42 -44.93
N GLU A 184 5.75 0.46 -45.12
CA GLU A 184 6.80 1.46 -44.76
C GLU A 184 6.51 2.59 -43.72
N ALA A 185 7.34 2.94 -42.71
CA ALA A 185 8.58 2.43 -42.06
C ALA A 185 8.66 3.09 -40.64
N THR A 186 9.61 2.87 -39.72
CA THR A 186 10.98 2.31 -39.75
C THR A 186 11.29 1.61 -38.42
N ALA A 187 12.22 0.66 -38.38
CA ALA A 187 12.62 -0.04 -37.15
C ALA A 187 14.15 -0.05 -36.95
N GLU A 188 14.58 0.15 -35.70
CA GLU A 188 15.89 -0.32 -35.22
C GLU A 188 15.67 -1.29 -34.06
N SER A 189 16.26 -2.48 -34.18
CA SER A 189 16.22 -3.52 -33.15
C SER A 189 17.53 -4.27 -33.08
N HIS A 190 17.79 -4.82 -31.90
CA HIS A 190 19.05 -5.40 -31.44
C HIS A 190 19.77 -6.38 -32.38
N ALA A 191 21.11 -6.26 -32.32
CA ALA A 191 22.12 -7.31 -32.33
C ALA A 191 22.51 -8.03 -33.65
N SER A 192 23.82 -8.00 -33.94
CA SER A 192 24.59 -9.25 -34.07
C SER A 192 26.12 -9.12 -33.93
N ARG A 193 26.68 -10.12 -33.22
CA ARG A 193 27.96 -10.83 -33.42
C ARG A 193 29.30 -10.08 -33.63
N ARG A 194 30.20 -10.39 -32.69
CA ARG A 194 31.64 -10.75 -32.86
C ARG A 194 32.12 -10.96 -34.31
N LEU A 195 33.21 -10.25 -34.67
CA LEU A 195 34.38 -10.61 -35.50
C LEU A 195 35.24 -9.32 -35.62
N ALA A 196 36.57 -9.29 -35.76
CA ALA A 196 37.61 -10.33 -35.79
C ALA A 196 38.94 -9.78 -35.18
N ASN A 197 40.01 -10.59 -35.18
CA ASN A 197 41.34 -10.18 -34.72
C ASN A 197 41.98 -9.11 -35.63
N GLY A 198 42.71 -8.15 -35.05
CA GLY A 198 43.66 -7.29 -35.74
C GLY A 198 44.97 -7.17 -34.97
N ARG A 199 46.09 -7.60 -35.57
CA ARG A 199 47.46 -7.41 -35.01
C ARG A 199 48.09 -6.15 -35.59
N VAL A 200 48.65 -5.30 -34.73
CA VAL A 200 49.90 -4.56 -34.98
C VAL A 200 50.70 -4.56 -33.67
N ALA A 201 52.03 -4.55 -33.74
CA ALA A 201 52.91 -4.50 -32.58
C ALA A 201 53.68 -3.17 -32.52
N ASN A 202 54.18 -2.84 -31.33
CA ASN A 202 55.36 -2.04 -30.95
C ASN A 202 55.23 -1.88 -29.42
N ASP A 203 56.01 -2.53 -28.57
CA ASP A 203 57.47 -2.47 -28.40
C ASP A 203 57.94 -1.16 -27.75
N GLU A 204 58.03 -1.17 -26.42
CA GLU A 204 59.13 -0.58 -25.66
C GLU A 204 59.17 -1.18 -24.24
N THR A 205 60.36 -1.25 -23.64
CA THR A 205 60.62 -2.01 -22.40
C THR A 205 60.87 -1.12 -21.18
N THR A 206 60.27 -1.46 -20.05
CA THR A 206 60.79 -1.08 -18.72
C THR A 206 60.62 -2.21 -17.72
N ASP A 207 61.75 -2.65 -17.16
CA ASP A 207 61.84 -3.72 -16.17
C ASP A 207 61.83 -3.08 -14.77
N GLU A 208 60.77 -3.27 -13.97
CA GLU A 208 60.79 -3.00 -12.53
C GLU A 208 60.23 -4.18 -11.74
N GLN A 209 61.11 -4.82 -10.98
CA GLN A 209 60.79 -5.97 -10.13
C GLN A 209 60.03 -5.53 -8.87
N ASN A 210 58.71 -5.39 -8.95
CA ASN A 210 57.91 -5.19 -7.75
C ASN A 210 57.65 -6.52 -7.01
N THR A 211 57.91 -6.54 -5.70
CA THR A 211 57.91 -7.77 -4.90
C THR A 211 56.51 -8.34 -4.70
N PHE A 212 56.35 -9.65 -4.94
CA PHE A 212 55.12 -10.38 -4.64
C PHE A 212 54.92 -10.49 -3.12
N ARG A 213 54.23 -9.51 -2.54
CA ARG A 213 53.65 -9.64 -1.20
C ARG A 213 52.44 -10.58 -1.31
N PRO A 214 52.36 -11.68 -0.54
CA PRO A 214 51.15 -12.49 -0.48
C PRO A 214 49.96 -11.60 -0.09
N PRO A 215 48.75 -11.84 -0.63
CA PRO A 215 47.57 -11.12 -0.18
C PRO A 215 47.40 -11.36 1.33
N GLU A 216 47.36 -10.27 2.09
CA GLU A 216 47.00 -10.28 3.50
C GLU A 216 45.57 -10.84 3.60
N PRO A 217 45.29 -11.82 4.48
CA PRO A 217 44.03 -12.55 4.45
C PRO A 217 42.87 -11.58 4.67
N GLU A 218 42.08 -11.38 3.62
CA GLU A 218 40.91 -10.51 3.64
C GLU A 218 39.95 -11.04 4.70
N ILE A 219 39.81 -10.30 5.80
CA ILE A 219 38.99 -10.71 6.94
C ILE A 219 37.54 -10.54 6.50
N GLU A 220 36.96 -11.60 5.92
CA GLU A 220 35.54 -11.63 5.57
C GLU A 220 34.73 -11.22 6.82
N PRO A 221 33.83 -10.22 6.70
CA PRO A 221 33.04 -9.77 7.82
C PRO A 221 32.16 -10.92 8.31
N ALA A 222 32.47 -11.43 9.51
CA ALA A 222 32.00 -12.71 10.01
C ALA A 222 30.50 -12.92 9.74
N GLU A 223 30.16 -13.97 8.98
CA GLU A 223 28.79 -14.22 8.55
C GLU A 223 27.84 -14.25 9.75
N HIS A 224 27.00 -13.22 9.86
CA HIS A 224 25.87 -13.25 10.78
C HIS A 224 24.98 -14.44 10.39
N PRO A 225 24.57 -15.30 11.35
CA PRO A 225 23.83 -16.51 11.06
C PRO A 225 22.48 -16.15 10.40
N LYS A 226 22.40 -16.42 9.10
CA LYS A 226 21.24 -16.10 8.25
C LYS A 226 19.99 -16.75 8.84
N ARG A 227 18.92 -15.95 9.00
CA ARG A 227 17.66 -16.43 9.56
C ARG A 227 17.04 -17.49 8.62
N PRO A 228 16.33 -18.52 9.15
CA PRO A 228 15.64 -19.47 8.30
C PRO A 228 14.53 -18.78 7.51
N TRP A 229 14.24 -19.22 6.28
CA TRP A 229 13.20 -18.63 5.45
C TRP A 229 11.79 -18.83 6.02
N GLU A 230 11.00 -17.75 6.09
CA GLU A 230 9.65 -17.76 6.70
C GLU A 230 8.53 -17.56 5.66
N ALA A 231 7.52 -18.45 5.65
CA ALA A 231 6.37 -18.34 4.74
C ALA A 231 5.34 -17.30 5.21
N LEU A 232 5.15 -17.21 6.53
CA LEU A 232 4.34 -16.19 7.20
C LEU A 232 4.96 -15.91 8.56
N ARG A 233 5.08 -14.63 8.90
CA ARG A 233 5.34 -14.13 10.25
C ARG A 233 4.12 -13.40 10.78
N VAL A 234 3.65 -13.81 11.95
CA VAL A 234 2.55 -13.16 12.69
C VAL A 234 3.13 -12.46 13.91
N VAL A 235 3.15 -11.13 13.88
CA VAL A 235 3.72 -10.29 14.95
C VAL A 235 2.60 -9.72 15.81
N VAL A 236 2.75 -9.81 17.13
CA VAL A 236 1.69 -9.46 18.09
C VAL A 236 2.00 -8.15 18.82
N TYR A 237 1.11 -7.18 18.65
CA TYR A 237 1.10 -5.90 19.36
C TYR A 237 -0.03 -5.86 20.38
N ARG A 238 0.18 -5.13 21.48
CA ARG A 238 -0.85 -4.85 22.48
C ARG A 238 -1.10 -3.35 22.56
N VAL A 239 -2.36 -2.96 22.72
CA VAL A 239 -2.74 -1.58 23.02
C VAL A 239 -2.15 -1.16 24.37
N ASP A 240 -1.34 -0.10 24.38
CA ASP A 240 -0.79 0.46 25.63
C ASP A 240 -1.92 1.09 26.47
N LYS A 241 -1.82 0.89 27.79
CA LYS A 241 -2.73 1.41 28.83
C LYS A 241 -2.14 2.58 29.63
N GLY A 242 -0.91 3.00 29.34
CA GLY A 242 -0.21 4.08 30.03
C GLY A 242 -0.95 5.42 29.95
N ARG A 243 -0.98 6.18 31.06
CA ARG A 243 -1.61 7.52 31.11
C ARG A 243 -0.92 8.57 30.21
N LYS A 244 0.26 8.27 29.66
CA LYS A 244 0.95 9.09 28.65
C LYS A 244 0.57 8.72 27.21
N SER A 245 -0.20 7.64 27.04
CA SER A 245 -0.40 6.91 25.79
C SER A 245 -1.87 6.98 25.35
N GLU A 246 -2.51 8.13 25.56
CA GLU A 246 -3.88 8.39 25.11
C GLU A 246 -3.96 8.28 23.58
N GLN A 247 -4.76 7.32 23.12
CA GLN A 247 -4.99 7.06 21.70
C GLN A 247 -5.65 8.28 21.04
N GLY A 248 -5.45 8.45 19.73
CA GLY A 248 -5.91 9.65 19.01
C GLY A 248 -5.16 10.94 19.36
N ILE A 249 -4.09 10.88 20.17
CA ILE A 249 -3.20 12.01 20.45
C ILE A 249 -1.79 11.67 19.95
N PRO A 250 -1.33 12.30 18.85
CA PRO A 250 0.03 12.14 18.33
C PRO A 250 1.10 12.54 19.35
N SER A 251 2.14 11.72 19.51
CA SER A 251 3.39 12.15 20.13
C SER A 251 4.08 13.23 19.28
N LEU A 252 4.94 14.02 19.90
CA LEU A 252 5.75 15.03 19.21
C LEU A 252 7.10 14.42 18.80
N ASP A 253 7.56 14.75 17.60
CA ASP A 253 8.77 14.22 17.00
C ASP A 253 9.52 15.28 16.19
N TRP A 254 10.66 14.88 15.60
CA TRP A 254 11.52 15.77 14.83
C TRP A 254 10.78 16.46 13.67
N VAL A 255 9.81 15.81 13.02
CA VAL A 255 9.03 16.41 11.93
C VAL A 255 8.23 17.60 12.45
N TRP A 256 7.50 17.42 13.56
CA TRP A 256 6.69 18.48 14.19
C TRP A 256 7.55 19.66 14.66
N PHE A 257 8.70 19.38 15.29
CA PHE A 257 9.63 20.45 15.71
C PHE A 257 10.28 21.16 14.52
N CYS A 258 10.64 20.43 13.46
CA CYS A 258 11.19 21.00 12.22
C CYS A 258 10.19 21.94 11.53
N GLY A 259 8.89 21.60 11.52
CA GLY A 259 7.84 22.49 11.03
C GLY A 259 7.78 23.81 11.79
N GLY A 260 7.81 23.75 13.13
CA GLY A 260 7.89 24.95 13.97
C GLY A 260 9.15 25.77 13.72
N ALA A 261 10.30 25.12 13.54
CA ALA A 261 11.56 25.79 13.22
C ALA A 261 11.51 26.47 11.83
N VAL A 262 10.92 25.84 10.81
CA VAL A 262 10.78 26.45 9.48
C VAL A 262 9.85 27.68 9.52
N ILE A 263 8.75 27.64 10.28
CA ILE A 263 7.90 28.84 10.50
C ILE A 263 8.73 29.98 11.09
N ILE A 264 9.55 29.71 12.13
CA ILE A 264 10.42 30.71 12.76
C ILE A 264 11.47 31.24 11.77
N ILE A 265 12.10 30.39 10.97
CA ILE A 265 13.10 30.78 9.97
C ILE A 265 12.46 31.64 8.86
N GLN A 266 11.27 31.29 8.37
CA GLN A 266 10.52 32.11 7.40
C GLN A 266 10.21 33.50 7.96
N LEU A 267 9.76 33.59 9.23
CA LEU A 267 9.52 34.87 9.90
C LEU A 267 10.82 35.68 10.06
N ALA A 268 11.93 35.05 10.47
CA ALA A 268 13.21 35.72 10.60
C ALA A 268 13.76 36.26 9.27
N VAL A 269 13.68 35.47 8.18
CA VAL A 269 14.14 35.88 6.85
C VAL A 269 13.26 37.00 6.27
N SER A 270 11.93 36.97 6.50
CA SER A 270 11.01 38.01 6.03
C SER A 270 11.12 39.35 6.77
N ILE A 271 11.82 39.41 7.91
CA ILE A 271 12.14 40.68 8.60
C ILE A 271 13.30 41.41 7.90
N LEU A 272 14.15 40.74 7.12
CA LEU A 272 15.36 41.36 6.53
C LEU A 272 15.04 42.57 5.62
N PRO A 273 14.08 42.53 4.67
CA PRO A 273 13.71 43.71 3.87
C PRO A 273 13.14 44.85 4.71
N TRP A 274 12.45 44.53 5.82
CA TRP A 274 11.91 45.55 6.73
C TRP A 274 13.03 46.23 7.51
N ALA A 275 14.04 45.47 7.94
CA ALA A 275 15.19 45.98 8.69
C ALA A 275 16.21 46.73 7.82
N MET A 276 16.30 46.41 6.52
CA MET A 276 17.26 47.02 5.59
C MET A 276 16.64 48.16 4.76
N ASP A 277 15.51 47.91 4.13
CA ASP A 277 14.90 48.78 3.12
C ASP A 277 13.60 49.46 3.61
N GLY A 278 13.13 49.10 4.80
CA GLY A 278 11.88 49.58 5.39
C GLY A 278 10.62 48.83 4.91
N ASP A 279 10.76 47.86 4.00
CA ASP A 279 9.62 47.12 3.44
C ASP A 279 9.09 46.04 4.40
N TRP A 280 7.95 46.33 5.02
CA TRP A 280 7.23 45.43 5.91
C TRP A 280 6.33 44.42 5.18
N ALA A 281 6.09 44.56 3.88
CA ALA A 281 5.14 43.70 3.15
C ALA A 281 5.59 42.22 3.10
N PRO A 282 6.88 41.87 2.86
CA PRO A 282 7.38 40.51 2.96
C PRO A 282 7.08 39.84 4.30
N PHE A 283 7.21 40.59 5.40
CA PHE A 283 6.89 40.10 6.75
C PHE A 283 5.39 39.92 6.97
N LEU A 284 4.55 40.90 6.59
CA LEU A 284 3.10 40.79 6.75
C LEU A 284 2.54 39.62 5.94
N VAL A 285 3.00 39.43 4.70
CA VAL A 285 2.59 38.28 3.87
C VAL A 285 3.07 36.97 4.49
N THR A 286 4.33 36.87 4.90
CA THR A 286 4.90 35.62 5.43
C THR A 286 4.24 35.20 6.74
N SER A 287 3.94 36.16 7.62
CA SER A 287 3.20 35.92 8.87
C SER A 287 1.73 35.58 8.60
N THR A 288 1.07 36.27 7.66
CA THR A 288 -0.31 35.95 7.24
C THR A 288 -0.41 34.55 6.63
N GLY A 289 0.46 34.20 5.69
CA GLY A 289 0.50 32.88 5.06
C GLY A 289 0.75 31.76 6.07
N ASN A 290 1.67 31.96 7.02
CA ASN A 290 1.88 30.98 8.09
C ASN A 290 0.68 30.86 9.04
N CYS A 291 -0.01 31.97 9.34
CA CYS A 291 -1.25 31.95 10.11
C CYS A 291 -2.36 31.15 9.38
N LEU A 292 -2.58 31.40 8.08
CA LEU A 292 -3.54 30.67 7.26
C LEU A 292 -3.20 29.18 7.15
N ALA A 293 -1.90 28.85 6.99
CA ALA A 293 -1.41 27.47 6.91
C ALA A 293 -1.66 26.70 8.21
N VAL A 294 -1.22 27.25 9.35
CA VAL A 294 -1.44 26.64 10.67
C VAL A 294 -2.94 26.53 10.98
N CYS A 295 -3.75 27.54 10.65
CA CYS A 295 -5.21 27.48 10.83
C CYS A 295 -5.86 26.35 10.00
N GLY A 296 -5.51 26.23 8.71
CA GLY A 296 -5.99 25.16 7.83
C GLY A 296 -5.55 23.76 8.29
N ALA A 297 -4.29 23.62 8.70
CA ALA A 297 -3.73 22.37 9.22
C ALA A 297 -4.28 21.97 10.61
N SER A 298 -4.82 22.93 11.36
CA SER A 298 -5.38 22.73 12.71
C SER A 298 -6.91 22.64 12.73
N LEU A 299 -7.58 22.61 11.57
CA LEU A 299 -9.04 22.45 11.49
C LEU A 299 -9.48 21.17 12.24
N PRO A 300 -10.43 21.23 13.20
CA PRO A 300 -10.84 20.07 14.01
C PRO A 300 -11.37 18.88 13.21
N GLN A 301 -11.75 19.11 11.96
CA GLN A 301 -12.23 18.10 11.01
C GLN A 301 -11.17 17.03 10.69
N TRP A 302 -9.90 17.42 10.51
CA TRP A 302 -8.78 16.48 10.32
C TRP A 302 -8.74 15.41 11.40
N ARG A 303 -8.87 15.81 12.68
CA ARG A 303 -8.91 14.89 13.82
C ARG A 303 -10.13 13.95 13.79
N LYS A 304 -11.29 14.43 13.36
CA LYS A 304 -12.50 13.58 13.30
C LYS A 304 -12.38 12.50 12.23
N GLU A 305 -11.82 12.84 11.07
CA GLU A 305 -11.59 11.92 9.96
C GLU A 305 -10.47 10.93 10.28
N LYS A 306 -9.30 11.43 10.70
CA LYS A 306 -8.08 10.65 11.02
C LYS A 306 -8.31 9.51 12.02
N TRP A 307 -9.26 9.66 12.95
CA TRP A 307 -9.62 8.62 13.94
C TRP A 307 -11.13 8.35 14.04
N ALA A 308 -11.88 8.52 12.95
CA ALA A 308 -13.29 8.11 12.82
C ALA A 308 -14.19 8.43 14.05
N ASN A 309 -14.11 9.66 14.57
CA ASN A 309 -14.78 10.10 15.82
C ASN A 309 -14.47 9.27 17.10
N TYR A 310 -13.18 9.05 17.38
CA TYR A 310 -12.58 8.51 18.62
C TYR A 310 -13.40 8.62 19.93
N SER A 311 -14.04 9.77 20.20
CA SER A 311 -14.82 10.04 21.43
C SER A 311 -15.97 9.05 21.71
N ARG A 312 -16.38 8.21 20.75
CA ARG A 312 -17.46 7.21 20.94
C ARG A 312 -17.00 5.76 21.04
N THR A 313 -15.75 5.42 20.75
CA THR A 313 -15.30 4.03 20.53
C THR A 313 -14.48 3.46 21.69
N LYS A 314 -15.09 3.39 22.89
CA LYS A 314 -14.54 2.63 24.02
C LYS A 314 -14.82 1.13 23.88
N GLY A 315 -14.01 0.47 23.06
CA GLY A 315 -14.05 -0.97 22.85
C GLY A 315 -13.19 -1.36 21.66
N SER A 316 -11.96 -1.82 21.93
CA SER A 316 -11.14 -2.42 20.88
C SER A 316 -11.57 -3.87 20.66
N SER A 317 -11.79 -4.24 19.39
CA SER A 317 -11.80 -5.65 18.96
C SER A 317 -10.37 -6.06 18.59
N THR A 318 -9.98 -7.30 18.88
CA THR A 318 -8.69 -7.82 18.40
C THR A 318 -8.77 -7.94 16.88
N VAL A 319 -7.87 -7.29 16.16
CA VAL A 319 -7.82 -7.29 14.69
C VAL A 319 -6.47 -7.76 14.17
N THR A 320 -6.45 -8.27 12.95
CA THR A 320 -5.22 -8.51 12.19
C THR A 320 -5.17 -7.60 10.97
N LEU A 321 -4.01 -6.98 10.72
CA LEU A 321 -3.71 -6.20 9.53
C LEU A 321 -2.78 -7.01 8.60
N THR A 322 -3.10 -7.08 7.32
CA THR A 322 -2.29 -7.77 6.28
C THR A 322 -2.72 -7.31 4.88
N ARG A 323 -1.89 -7.42 3.83
CA ARG A 323 -2.38 -7.27 2.43
C ARG A 323 -3.06 -8.56 1.91
N GLY A 324 -3.03 -9.67 2.66
CA GLY A 324 -3.76 -10.91 2.36
C GLY A 324 -2.87 -12.06 1.85
N ASN A 325 -3.47 -13.05 1.17
CA ASN A 325 -2.71 -14.16 0.59
C ASN A 325 -1.60 -13.66 -0.35
N GLY A 326 -0.44 -14.29 -0.31
CA GLY A 326 0.78 -13.83 -0.99
C GLY A 326 1.65 -12.87 -0.16
N THR A 327 1.14 -12.30 0.94
CA THR A 327 2.02 -11.62 1.92
C THR A 327 2.68 -12.60 2.88
N ARG A 328 3.87 -12.23 3.32
CA ARG A 328 4.63 -12.92 4.38
C ARG A 328 4.34 -12.35 5.78
N THR A 329 3.47 -11.36 5.89
CA THR A 329 3.28 -10.54 7.11
C THR A 329 1.81 -10.45 7.53
N ALA A 330 1.58 -10.64 8.84
CA ALA A 330 0.31 -10.35 9.48
C ALA A 330 0.53 -9.73 10.87
N VAL A 331 0.00 -8.53 11.08
CA VAL A 331 0.16 -7.76 12.32
C VAL A 331 -1.10 -7.90 13.16
N VAL A 332 -1.01 -8.60 14.28
CA VAL A 332 -2.14 -8.82 15.20
C VAL A 332 -2.12 -7.75 16.28
N ILE A 333 -3.17 -6.96 16.39
CA ILE A 333 -3.33 -5.93 17.43
C ILE A 333 -4.35 -6.44 18.44
N VAL A 334 -3.84 -6.88 19.60
CA VAL A 334 -4.62 -7.45 20.69
C VAL A 334 -5.34 -6.33 21.45
N ALA A 335 -6.65 -6.48 21.55
CA ALA A 335 -7.54 -5.57 22.24
C ALA A 335 -7.18 -5.41 23.73
N ALA A 336 -7.51 -4.24 24.25
CA ALA A 336 -7.43 -3.91 25.65
C ALA A 336 -8.83 -3.55 26.17
N ARG A 337 -9.30 -4.24 27.24
CA ARG A 337 -10.53 -3.82 27.92
C ARG A 337 -10.41 -2.35 28.34
N ASP A 338 -11.41 -1.57 27.95
CA ASP A 338 -11.61 -0.14 28.22
C ASP A 338 -10.54 0.80 27.64
N ALA A 339 -9.71 0.34 26.70
CA ALA A 339 -8.68 1.13 26.02
C ALA A 339 -8.54 0.75 24.53
N GLY A 340 -7.86 1.62 23.76
CA GLY A 340 -7.65 1.44 22.33
C GLY A 340 -8.65 2.21 21.48
N LEU A 341 -8.27 2.46 20.22
CA LEU A 341 -9.21 2.81 19.17
C LEU A 341 -9.95 1.55 18.70
N ASP A 342 -11.20 1.66 18.28
CA ASP A 342 -11.81 0.59 17.46
C ASP A 342 -11.26 0.66 16.02
N LEU A 343 -10.28 -0.21 15.77
CA LEU A 343 -9.64 -0.34 14.46
C LEU A 343 -10.56 -0.99 13.41
N GLU A 344 -11.61 -1.71 13.81
CA GLU A 344 -12.62 -2.26 12.89
C GLU A 344 -13.55 -1.16 12.36
N ILE A 345 -13.91 -0.19 13.21
CA ILE A 345 -14.63 1.02 12.80
C ILE A 345 -13.73 1.93 11.95
N LEU A 346 -12.47 2.13 12.33
CA LEU A 346 -11.52 2.92 11.53
C LEU A 346 -11.30 2.30 10.13
N ALA A 347 -11.24 0.98 10.04
CA ALA A 347 -11.11 0.24 8.78
C ALA A 347 -12.28 0.47 7.83
N ARG A 348 -13.46 0.82 8.33
CA ARG A 348 -14.63 1.09 7.48
C ARG A 348 -14.44 2.32 6.57
N ASN A 349 -13.54 3.24 6.95
CA ASN A 349 -13.21 4.49 6.23
C ASN A 349 -14.43 5.36 5.82
N SER A 350 -15.59 5.14 6.45
CA SER A 350 -16.89 5.44 5.85
C SER A 350 -17.49 6.75 6.36
N ARG A 351 -17.06 7.88 5.77
CA ARG A 351 -17.76 9.18 5.86
C ARG A 351 -18.08 9.66 7.30
N VAL A 352 -17.27 9.23 8.28
CA VAL A 352 -17.66 9.25 9.71
C VAL A 352 -17.78 10.67 10.28
N ALA A 353 -17.18 11.65 9.60
CA ALA A 353 -17.24 13.06 9.95
C ALA A 353 -17.78 13.89 8.79
N VAL A 354 -19.10 14.08 8.70
CA VAL A 354 -19.65 15.14 7.83
C VAL A 354 -19.08 16.49 8.28
N PRO A 355 -18.52 17.31 7.38
CA PRO A 355 -17.97 18.62 7.72
C PRO A 355 -19.00 19.51 8.40
N SER A 356 -18.70 19.93 9.63
CA SER A 356 -19.56 20.86 10.38
C SER A 356 -19.69 22.20 9.66
N LEU A 357 -20.81 22.91 9.82
CA LEU A 357 -21.01 24.24 9.21
C LEU A 357 -19.85 25.20 9.51
N ALA A 358 -19.36 25.24 10.75
CA ALA A 358 -18.17 26.02 11.13
C ALA A 358 -16.91 25.63 10.34
N THR A 359 -16.76 24.36 9.95
CA THR A 359 -15.67 23.89 9.07
C THR A 359 -15.87 24.37 7.65
N ARG A 360 -17.09 24.26 7.09
CA ARG A 360 -17.44 24.75 5.74
C ARG A 360 -17.22 26.26 5.62
N CYS A 361 -17.60 27.03 6.62
CA CYS A 361 -17.34 28.47 6.68
C CYS A 361 -15.83 28.77 6.83
N ALA A 362 -15.11 28.02 7.67
CA ALA A 362 -13.67 28.22 7.85
C ALA A 362 -12.86 27.90 6.59
N THR A 363 -13.16 26.81 5.87
CA THR A 363 -12.49 26.50 4.58
C THR A 363 -12.83 27.51 3.49
N ALA A 364 -14.07 28.02 3.45
CA ALA A 364 -14.45 29.09 2.52
C ALA A 364 -13.68 30.41 2.79
N ILE A 365 -13.58 30.81 4.06
CA ILE A 365 -12.81 31.99 4.47
C ILE A 365 -11.31 31.78 4.17
N LEU A 366 -10.74 30.62 4.53
CA LEU A 366 -9.35 30.30 4.24
C LEU A 366 -9.05 30.35 2.74
N ALA A 367 -9.89 29.74 1.89
CA ALA A 367 -9.71 29.77 0.44
C ALA A 367 -9.77 31.20 -0.14
N LEU A 368 -10.72 32.02 0.31
CA LEU A 368 -10.79 33.44 -0.07
C LEU A 368 -9.53 34.21 0.37
N CYS A 369 -9.07 34.02 1.60
CA CYS A 369 -7.85 34.63 2.11
C CYS A 369 -6.60 34.19 1.34
N TRP A 370 -6.51 32.91 0.95
CA TRP A 370 -5.40 32.41 0.12
C TRP A 370 -5.40 32.98 -1.29
N ILE A 371 -6.57 33.13 -1.93
CA ILE A 371 -6.70 33.76 -3.25
C ILE A 371 -6.29 35.24 -3.17
N LEU A 372 -6.77 35.98 -2.16
CA LEU A 372 -6.38 37.37 -1.94
C LEU A 372 -4.87 37.51 -1.69
N LEU A 373 -4.30 36.65 -0.84
CA LEU A 373 -2.87 36.65 -0.54
C LEU A 373 -2.04 36.34 -1.80
N ALA A 374 -2.48 35.40 -2.65
CA ALA A 374 -1.81 35.07 -3.91
C ALA A 374 -1.81 36.23 -4.92
N ILE A 375 -2.87 37.05 -4.95
CA ILE A 375 -2.93 38.25 -5.80
C ILE A 375 -1.95 39.33 -5.33
N THR A 376 -1.70 39.42 -4.02
CA THR A 376 -0.80 40.45 -3.45
C THR A 376 0.70 40.16 -3.55
N VAL A 377 1.12 39.03 -4.15
CA VAL A 377 2.49 38.51 -3.98
C VAL A 377 3.12 38.06 -5.30
N ALA A 378 4.23 38.71 -5.69
CA ALA A 378 5.08 38.28 -6.79
C ALA A 378 6.41 37.66 -6.32
N ASP A 379 7.07 38.23 -5.31
CA ASP A 379 8.53 38.10 -5.15
C ASP A 379 9.02 37.24 -3.97
N LEU A 380 8.13 36.61 -3.20
CA LEU A 380 8.46 35.83 -1.98
C LEU A 380 9.03 34.42 -2.24
N PHE A 381 9.80 34.25 -3.32
CA PHE A 381 10.16 32.95 -3.86
C PHE A 381 10.91 32.03 -2.89
N GLY A 382 11.98 32.52 -2.26
CA GLY A 382 12.82 31.71 -1.36
C GLY A 382 12.09 31.23 -0.10
N ILE A 383 11.17 32.05 0.43
CA ILE A 383 10.39 31.73 1.64
C ILE A 383 9.37 30.63 1.33
N GLY A 384 8.62 30.77 0.23
CA GLY A 384 7.68 29.74 -0.24
C GLY A 384 8.39 28.42 -0.58
N LEU A 385 9.60 28.48 -1.17
CA LEU A 385 10.38 27.31 -1.54
C LEU A 385 10.86 26.52 -0.30
N LEU A 386 11.38 27.20 0.72
CA LEU A 386 11.78 26.55 1.99
C LEU A 386 10.61 25.79 2.63
N GLY A 387 9.42 26.38 2.60
CA GLY A 387 8.19 25.74 3.06
C GLY A 387 7.80 24.52 2.21
N SER A 388 7.91 24.61 0.88
CA SER A 388 7.63 23.49 -0.02
C SER A 388 8.59 22.31 0.19
N VAL A 389 9.88 22.58 0.42
CA VAL A 389 10.89 21.55 0.76
C VAL A 389 10.52 20.85 2.07
N TYR A 390 10.18 21.61 3.13
CA TYR A 390 9.71 21.00 4.38
C TYR A 390 8.44 20.17 4.17
N THR A 391 7.47 20.67 3.39
CA THR A 391 6.20 19.99 3.15
C THR A 391 6.43 18.64 2.46
N LEU A 392 7.36 18.58 1.49
CA LEU A 392 7.78 17.33 0.85
C LEU A 392 8.43 16.36 1.83
N VAL A 393 9.36 16.84 2.68
CA VAL A 393 10.00 16.01 3.73
C VAL A 393 8.98 15.49 4.73
N ALA A 394 8.05 16.33 5.20
CA ALA A 394 7.01 15.96 6.14
C ALA A 394 6.01 14.96 5.56
N ALA A 395 5.65 15.10 4.28
CA ALA A 395 4.78 14.14 3.58
C ALA A 395 5.46 12.76 3.45
N GLY A 396 6.73 12.74 3.04
CA GLY A 396 7.53 11.51 2.84
C GLY A 396 8.10 10.87 4.11
N ALA A 397 8.00 11.52 5.27
CA ALA A 397 8.58 11.02 6.51
C ALA A 397 7.92 9.71 6.98
N SER A 398 8.72 8.65 7.14
CA SER A 398 8.33 7.51 7.96
C SER A 398 8.37 7.92 9.44
N ARG A 399 7.26 7.70 10.16
CA ARG A 399 7.04 8.15 11.54
C ARG A 399 6.44 7.01 12.34
N SER A 400 6.82 6.90 13.62
CA SER A 400 6.37 5.78 14.46
C SER A 400 4.85 5.82 14.73
N PRO A 401 4.21 4.69 15.09
CA PRO A 401 2.77 4.62 15.36
C PRO A 401 2.29 5.66 16.39
N ALA A 402 3.09 5.94 17.42
CA ALA A 402 2.80 6.95 18.43
C ALA A 402 2.67 8.36 17.82
N CYS A 403 3.46 8.68 16.79
CA CYS A 403 3.41 9.94 16.05
C CYS A 403 2.17 10.04 15.12
N LEU A 404 1.52 8.90 14.85
CA LEU A 404 0.19 8.82 14.21
C LEU A 404 -0.96 8.78 15.23
N GLY A 405 -0.66 8.91 16.53
CA GLY A 405 -1.62 8.85 17.63
C GLY A 405 -2.09 7.44 17.97
N LEU A 406 -1.34 6.40 17.58
CA LEU A 406 -1.62 5.00 17.87
C LEU A 406 -0.52 4.39 18.74
N HIS A 407 -0.79 4.22 20.02
CA HIS A 407 0.21 3.77 21.00
C HIS A 407 0.09 2.27 21.23
N PHE A 408 1.06 1.52 20.71
CA PHE A 408 1.14 0.07 20.84
C PHE A 408 2.48 -0.36 21.44
N GLU A 409 2.42 -1.36 22.31
CA GLU A 409 3.58 -2.10 22.80
C GLU A 409 3.82 -3.31 21.88
N LYS A 410 4.99 -3.42 21.24
CA LYS A 410 5.42 -4.67 20.60
C LYS A 410 5.60 -5.68 21.73
N LYS A 411 4.96 -6.85 21.65
CA LYS A 411 5.31 -7.93 22.58
C LYS A 411 6.76 -8.36 22.34
N LYS A 412 7.36 -9.03 23.33
CA LYS A 412 8.71 -9.60 23.18
C LYS A 412 8.79 -10.50 21.94
N GLU A 413 9.96 -10.53 21.31
CA GLU A 413 10.25 -11.32 20.09
C GLU A 413 9.98 -12.83 20.28
N GLU A 414 10.07 -13.31 21.53
CA GLU A 414 9.66 -14.67 21.97
C GLU A 414 8.19 -15.03 21.66
N GLU A 415 7.35 -14.05 21.29
CA GLU A 415 5.95 -14.23 20.89
C GLU A 415 5.66 -13.96 19.39
N GLU A 416 6.68 -13.85 18.54
CA GLU A 416 6.48 -13.83 17.08
C GLU A 416 6.25 -15.25 16.54
N PHE A 417 5.18 -15.44 15.78
CA PHE A 417 4.86 -16.75 15.20
C PHE A 417 5.32 -16.81 13.75
N CYS A 418 6.48 -17.42 13.53
CA CYS A 418 7.03 -17.66 12.21
C CYS A 418 7.09 -19.16 11.84
N GLY A 419 7.37 -19.44 10.57
CA GLY A 419 7.65 -20.79 10.08
C GLY A 419 7.56 -20.92 8.55
N PRO A 420 8.11 -22.00 7.97
CA PRO A 420 8.17 -22.23 6.52
C PRO A 420 6.83 -22.68 5.90
N LYS A 421 5.74 -22.71 6.69
CA LYS A 421 4.42 -23.17 6.28
C LYS A 421 3.33 -22.33 6.96
N VAL A 422 2.48 -21.70 6.15
CA VAL A 422 1.36 -20.87 6.64
C VAL A 422 0.38 -21.64 7.56
N PRO A 423 -0.03 -22.90 7.29
CA PRO A 423 -0.94 -23.63 8.18
C PRO A 423 -0.38 -23.82 9.59
N ASP A 424 0.89 -24.22 9.68
CA ASP A 424 1.63 -24.45 10.92
C ASP A 424 1.68 -23.16 11.76
N VAL A 425 1.94 -22.02 11.11
CA VAL A 425 1.97 -20.69 11.75
C VAL A 425 0.59 -20.30 12.28
N LEU A 426 -0.47 -20.42 11.48
CA LEU A 426 -1.84 -20.18 11.93
C LEU A 426 -2.22 -21.10 13.09
N GLN A 427 -1.72 -22.34 13.11
CA GLN A 427 -1.96 -23.29 14.19
C GLN A 427 -1.24 -22.89 15.48
N LYS A 428 0.04 -22.46 15.40
CA LYS A 428 0.80 -21.94 16.56
C LYS A 428 0.06 -20.75 17.19
N VAL A 429 -0.40 -19.80 16.38
CA VAL A 429 -1.20 -18.64 16.82
C VAL A 429 -2.52 -19.09 17.46
N GLN A 430 -3.24 -20.04 16.85
CA GLN A 430 -4.52 -20.51 17.40
C GLN A 430 -4.35 -21.25 18.73
N ARG A 431 -3.24 -21.95 18.97
CA ARG A 431 -2.93 -22.58 20.27
C ARG A 431 -2.79 -21.55 21.40
N LYS A 432 -2.57 -20.27 21.10
CA LYS A 432 -2.52 -19.14 22.06
C LYS A 432 -3.85 -18.39 22.22
N LYS A 433 -4.96 -18.89 21.65
CA LYS A 433 -6.34 -18.36 21.77
C LYS A 433 -6.74 -17.92 23.19
N ALA A 434 -6.36 -18.68 24.22
CA ALA A 434 -6.67 -18.36 25.62
C ALA A 434 -5.95 -17.09 26.13
N GLU A 435 -4.79 -16.76 25.57
CA GLU A 435 -3.97 -15.60 25.97
C GLU A 435 -4.40 -14.31 25.26
N TYR A 436 -4.90 -14.43 24.03
CA TYR A 436 -5.40 -13.30 23.23
C TYR A 436 -6.92 -13.10 23.32
N GLY A 437 -7.64 -14.05 23.94
CA GLY A 437 -9.09 -14.03 24.06
C GLY A 437 -9.80 -13.96 22.69
N SER A 438 -9.21 -14.52 21.65
CA SER A 438 -9.66 -14.36 20.25
C SER A 438 -9.16 -15.50 19.35
N CYS A 439 -9.93 -15.83 18.32
CA CYS A 439 -9.70 -16.94 17.39
C CYS A 439 -8.80 -16.55 16.21
N VAL A 440 -7.68 -15.88 16.49
CA VAL A 440 -6.82 -15.23 15.48
C VAL A 440 -6.43 -16.16 14.33
N GLY A 441 -5.89 -17.35 14.61
CA GLY A 441 -5.46 -18.28 13.57
C GLY A 441 -6.62 -18.79 12.70
N THR A 442 -7.77 -19.11 13.31
CA THR A 442 -8.97 -19.54 12.59
C THR A 442 -9.58 -18.39 11.75
N SER A 443 -9.51 -17.15 12.25
CA SER A 443 -10.00 -15.96 11.53
C SER A 443 -9.24 -15.71 10.22
N LEU A 444 -7.96 -16.07 10.19
CA LEU A 444 -7.06 -15.88 9.05
C LEU A 444 -7.11 -17.01 8.01
N ILE A 445 -7.76 -18.15 8.30
CA ILE A 445 -7.90 -19.26 7.33
C ILE A 445 -8.55 -18.74 6.04
N LYS A 446 -9.65 -17.97 6.13
CA LYS A 446 -10.35 -17.44 4.95
C LYS A 446 -9.51 -16.43 4.14
N VAL A 447 -8.45 -15.88 4.73
CA VAL A 447 -7.62 -14.82 4.14
C VAL A 447 -6.43 -15.41 3.37
N PHE A 448 -5.75 -16.41 3.95
CA PHE A 448 -4.63 -17.11 3.29
C PHE A 448 -5.08 -18.34 2.49
N PHE A 449 -6.21 -18.96 2.86
CA PHE A 449 -6.80 -20.12 2.19
C PHE A 449 -8.27 -19.84 1.82
N PRO A 450 -8.55 -18.92 0.86
CA PRO A 450 -9.92 -18.60 0.45
C PRO A 450 -10.69 -19.81 -0.09
N GLY A 451 -10.00 -20.75 -0.76
CA GLY A 451 -10.57 -22.04 -1.18
C GLY A 451 -10.63 -23.13 -0.10
N GLY A 452 -10.41 -22.77 1.17
CA GLY A 452 -10.35 -23.69 2.30
C GLY A 452 -8.95 -24.29 2.54
N LEU A 453 -8.61 -24.49 3.82
CA LEU A 453 -7.35 -25.13 4.22
C LEU A 453 -7.43 -26.65 4.05
N ARG A 454 -6.48 -27.23 3.30
CA ARG A 454 -6.27 -28.68 3.24
C ARG A 454 -5.40 -29.11 4.43
N ALA A 455 -5.93 -30.01 5.25
CA ALA A 455 -5.25 -30.57 6.42
C ALA A 455 -5.45 -32.10 6.47
N THR A 456 -4.50 -32.81 7.08
CA THR A 456 -4.50 -34.28 7.21
C THR A 456 -4.23 -34.68 8.67
N GLY A 457 -4.42 -35.97 9.00
CA GLY A 457 -4.07 -36.52 10.31
C GLY A 457 -4.68 -35.75 11.49
N ASP A 458 -3.83 -35.33 12.43
CA ASP A 458 -4.23 -34.60 13.63
C ASP A 458 -4.52 -33.11 13.39
N ASP A 459 -3.96 -32.50 12.35
CA ASP A 459 -4.27 -31.10 11.98
C ASP A 459 -5.73 -30.98 11.52
N LEU A 460 -6.24 -31.99 10.82
CA LEU A 460 -7.66 -32.07 10.45
C LEU A 460 -8.56 -32.11 11.70
N LYS A 461 -8.15 -32.82 12.76
CA LYS A 461 -8.88 -32.89 14.04
C LYS A 461 -8.83 -31.53 14.75
N PHE A 462 -7.64 -30.94 14.84
CA PHE A 462 -7.43 -29.62 15.45
C PHE A 462 -8.32 -28.55 14.81
N TRP A 463 -8.23 -28.39 13.49
CA TRP A 463 -8.98 -27.35 12.78
C TRP A 463 -10.49 -27.61 12.79
N ARG A 464 -10.94 -28.87 12.73
CA ARG A 464 -12.36 -29.21 12.90
C ARG A 464 -12.89 -28.81 14.27
N ASN A 465 -12.14 -29.12 15.34
CA ASN A 465 -12.53 -28.77 16.71
C ASN A 465 -12.61 -27.25 16.87
N GLU A 466 -11.58 -26.52 16.44
CA GLU A 466 -11.52 -25.06 16.55
C GLU A 466 -12.57 -24.33 15.70
N LEU A 467 -12.91 -24.83 14.51
CA LEU A 467 -14.02 -24.31 13.71
C LEU A 467 -15.39 -24.62 14.35
N SER A 468 -15.58 -25.84 14.85
CA SER A 468 -16.84 -26.21 15.53
C SER A 468 -17.08 -25.39 16.81
N GLY A 469 -16.02 -24.99 17.52
CA GLY A 469 -16.09 -24.08 18.67
C GLY A 469 -16.28 -22.60 18.33
N ILE A 470 -16.42 -22.25 17.04
CA ILE A 470 -16.92 -20.94 16.59
C ILE A 470 -18.38 -21.05 16.12
N SER A 471 -18.75 -22.18 15.50
CA SER A 471 -20.13 -22.46 15.07
C SER A 471 -21.04 -22.96 16.21
N SER A 472 -20.49 -23.35 17.36
CA SER A 472 -21.27 -23.72 18.55
C SER A 472 -22.10 -22.54 19.05
N GLY A 473 -23.40 -22.76 19.28
CA GLY A 473 -24.32 -21.73 19.74
C GLY A 473 -23.88 -21.06 21.05
N ASN A 474 -24.19 -19.77 21.16
CA ASN A 474 -23.89 -18.95 22.33
C ASN A 474 -25.16 -18.25 22.84
N HIS A 475 -25.03 -17.37 23.83
CA HIS A 475 -26.17 -16.67 24.45
C HIS A 475 -26.91 -15.67 23.53
N HIS A 476 -26.46 -15.47 22.29
CA HIS A 476 -27.17 -14.75 21.23
C HIS A 476 -27.83 -15.66 20.17
N GLY A 477 -27.59 -16.97 20.21
CA GLY A 477 -28.17 -17.96 19.28
C GLY A 477 -27.16 -18.92 18.65
N GLU A 478 -27.63 -19.69 17.67
CA GLU A 478 -26.84 -20.67 16.90
C GLU A 478 -26.22 -20.06 15.63
N PHE A 479 -25.15 -20.68 15.12
CA PHE A 479 -24.45 -20.20 13.93
C PHE A 479 -25.18 -20.60 12.64
N VAL A 480 -25.80 -19.62 11.98
CA VAL A 480 -26.47 -19.84 10.70
C VAL A 480 -25.44 -20.02 9.58
N HIS A 481 -25.31 -21.24 9.07
CA HIS A 481 -24.55 -21.51 7.85
C HIS A 481 -25.29 -20.99 6.62
N VAL A 482 -24.78 -19.92 6.01
CA VAL A 482 -25.13 -19.56 4.63
C VAL A 482 -24.49 -20.60 3.71
N SER A 483 -25.25 -21.66 3.41
CA SER A 483 -24.88 -22.59 2.36
C SER A 483 -24.97 -21.88 1.01
N GLU A 484 -23.86 -21.79 0.28
CA GLU A 484 -23.91 -21.50 -1.15
C GLU A 484 -24.78 -22.57 -1.83
N THR A 485 -25.89 -22.14 -2.43
CA THR A 485 -26.79 -23.02 -3.16
C THR A 485 -26.06 -23.55 -4.39
N LYS A 486 -25.69 -24.83 -4.35
CA LYS A 486 -25.26 -25.54 -5.56
C LYS A 486 -26.35 -25.34 -6.64
N PRO A 487 -25.99 -25.06 -7.91
CA PRO A 487 -26.98 -25.01 -8.97
C PRO A 487 -27.69 -26.37 -9.03
N ASN A 488 -29.01 -26.35 -8.90
CA ASN A 488 -29.77 -27.53 -8.57
C ASN A 488 -29.91 -28.46 -9.78
N ASN A 489 -28.97 -29.41 -9.92
CA ASN A 489 -28.90 -30.32 -11.06
C ASN A 489 -29.86 -31.52 -10.93
N ASP A 490 -31.05 -31.27 -10.36
CA ASP A 490 -32.13 -32.25 -10.30
C ASP A 490 -32.85 -32.28 -11.65
N GLY A 491 -32.68 -33.39 -12.37
CA GLY A 491 -33.22 -33.56 -13.72
C GLY A 491 -34.74 -33.39 -13.76
N ALA A 492 -35.21 -32.43 -14.56
CA ALA A 492 -36.63 -32.14 -14.71
C ALA A 492 -37.41 -33.35 -15.23
N LYS A 493 -38.17 -34.00 -14.33
CA LYS A 493 -39.26 -34.90 -14.73
C LYS A 493 -40.46 -34.03 -15.11
N SER A 494 -40.72 -33.91 -16.40
CA SER A 494 -41.93 -33.27 -16.92
C SER A 494 -43.19 -33.87 -16.30
N PRO A 495 -44.19 -33.08 -15.89
CA PRO A 495 -45.49 -33.61 -15.51
C PRO A 495 -46.18 -34.27 -16.73
N PRO A 496 -46.97 -35.33 -16.54
CA PRO A 496 -47.69 -35.98 -17.63
C PRO A 496 -48.81 -35.09 -18.17
N SER A 497 -49.02 -35.15 -19.48
CA SER A 497 -50.14 -34.50 -20.17
C SER A 497 -51.35 -35.43 -20.24
N GLU A 498 -52.51 -34.98 -19.79
CA GLU A 498 -53.79 -35.68 -19.98
C GLU A 498 -54.95 -34.68 -20.25
N GLU A 499 -56.10 -35.18 -20.71
CA GLU A 499 -56.89 -34.45 -21.72
C GLU A 499 -58.08 -33.60 -21.21
N ARG A 500 -58.10 -32.34 -21.68
CA ARG A 500 -59.26 -31.60 -22.24
C ARG A 500 -60.65 -32.25 -22.08
N GLY A 501 -61.44 -31.82 -21.09
CA GLY A 501 -62.82 -32.30 -20.86
C GLY A 501 -63.83 -31.23 -20.40
N LYS A 502 -64.57 -30.63 -21.34
CA LYS A 502 -65.59 -29.56 -21.18
C LYS A 502 -66.53 -29.67 -19.96
N ARG A 503 -66.73 -28.55 -19.24
CA ARG A 503 -68.07 -27.93 -19.03
C ARG A 503 -67.97 -26.47 -18.54
N ALA A 504 -69.08 -25.76 -18.52
CA ALA A 504 -69.22 -24.35 -18.14
C ALA A 504 -70.43 -24.16 -17.20
N ASP A 505 -70.68 -22.89 -16.84
CA ASP A 505 -71.89 -22.28 -16.27
C ASP A 505 -71.99 -22.14 -14.73
N ALA A 506 -72.63 -21.04 -14.30
CA ALA A 506 -72.86 -20.52 -12.92
C ALA A 506 -71.59 -20.03 -12.16
N LEU A 507 -71.49 -18.85 -11.51
CA LEU A 507 -72.43 -17.96 -10.77
C LEU A 507 -73.02 -18.64 -9.52
N ASP A 508 -72.69 -18.26 -8.28
CA ASP A 508 -72.64 -16.89 -7.71
C ASP A 508 -71.30 -16.48 -7.05
#